data_AF-A0AB39KTI9-F1
#
_entry.id   AF-A0AB39KTI9-F1
#
_cell.length_a   1.000
_cell.length_b   1.000
_cell.length_c   1.000
_cell.angle_alpha   90.00
_cell.angle_beta   90.00
_cell.angle_gamma   90.00
#
_symmetry.space_group_name_H-M   'P 1'
#
loop_
_entity.id
_entity.type
_entity.pdbx_description
1 polymer ?
#
loop_
_entity_poly.entity_id
_entity_poly.type
_entity_poly.pdbx_seq_one_letter_code
_entity_poly.pdbx_strand_id
1 'polypeptide(L)'
;MDQFLRTALISITTDFLEGRISPLEAAIALAPFEDDVAPELRECIADMVLVSSETDAIPVGSRRDLWHPDVRAREDEKHDSAQAWAEPMVRATCQRLAAEL
;
A
#
# COMPACT_ATOMS: atom_id res chain seq x y z
N MET A 1 7.23 -0.16 20.27
CA MET A 1 6.09 -0.46 19.38
C MET A 1 5.15 -1.41 20.10
N ASP A 2 3.84 -1.14 20.10
CA ASP A 2 2.84 -2.04 20.69
C ASP A 2 2.72 -3.35 19.90
N GLN A 3 2.36 -4.45 20.58
CA GLN A 3 2.27 -5.79 19.96
C GLN A 3 1.25 -5.84 18.82
N PHE A 4 0.16 -5.07 18.92
CA PHE A 4 -0.85 -4.98 17.87
C PHE A 4 -0.27 -4.33 16.61
N LEU A 5 0.42 -3.20 16.76
CA LEU A 5 1.06 -2.47 15.65
C LEU A 5 2.08 -3.35 14.92
N ARG A 6 2.97 -4.04 15.66
CA ARG A 6 3.95 -4.95 15.04
C ARG A 6 3.27 -6.04 14.23
N THR A 7 2.20 -6.62 14.77
CA THR A 7 1.46 -7.71 14.10
C THR A 7 0.78 -7.20 12.82
N ALA A 8 0.20 -6.00 12.86
CA ALA A 8 -0.43 -5.38 11.68
C ALA A 8 0.60 -5.12 10.57
N LEU A 9 1.74 -4.49 10.89
CA LEU A 9 2.78 -4.21 9.91
C LEU A 9 3.34 -5.49 9.28
N ILE A 10 3.60 -6.53 10.07
CA ILE A 10 4.04 -7.84 9.56
C ILE A 10 3.00 -8.44 8.63
N SER A 11 1.71 -8.43 9.02
CA SER A 11 0.64 -9.00 8.20
C SER A 11 0.57 -8.32 6.83
N ILE A 12 0.51 -6.99 6.79
CA ILE A 12 0.39 -6.23 5.54
C ILE A 12 1.61 -6.44 4.65
N THR A 13 2.81 -6.34 5.24
CA THR A 13 4.08 -6.56 4.55
C THR A 13 4.14 -7.96 3.94
N THR A 14 3.75 -8.99 4.70
CA THR A 14 3.76 -10.38 4.25
C THR A 14 2.73 -10.60 3.14
N ASP A 15 1.53 -10.08 3.30
CA ASP A 15 0.47 -10.18 2.30
C ASP A 15 0.89 -9.57 0.97
N PHE A 16 1.55 -8.40 0.98
CA PHE A 16 2.05 -7.78 -0.24
C PHE A 16 3.19 -8.59 -0.87
N LEU A 17 4.19 -9.00 -0.07
CA LEU A 17 5.36 -9.73 -0.59
C LEU A 17 4.98 -11.10 -1.16
N GLU A 18 3.93 -11.72 -0.63
CA GLU A 18 3.37 -12.99 -1.12
C GLU A 18 2.32 -12.80 -2.22
N GLY A 19 2.05 -11.55 -2.65
CA GLY A 19 1.16 -11.22 -3.76
C GLY A 19 -0.33 -11.39 -3.46
N ARG A 20 -0.72 -11.39 -2.17
CA ARG A 20 -2.13 -11.46 -1.75
C ARG A 20 -2.85 -10.12 -1.86
N ILE A 21 -2.12 -9.01 -1.75
CA ILE A 21 -2.65 -7.66 -1.93
C ILE A 21 -1.80 -6.90 -2.95
N SER A 22 -2.43 -5.96 -3.64
CA SER A 22 -1.79 -5.11 -4.65
C SER A 22 -0.92 -4.02 -4.04
N PRO A 23 -0.01 -3.40 -4.82
CA PRO A 23 0.81 -2.28 -4.34
C PRO A 23 0.00 -1.16 -3.69
N LEU A 24 -1.10 -0.72 -4.31
CA LEU A 24 -1.91 0.36 -3.73
C LEU A 24 -2.63 -0.07 -2.44
N GLU A 25 -3.10 -1.31 -2.34
CA GLU A 25 -3.71 -1.82 -1.10
C GLU A 25 -2.70 -1.82 0.05
N ALA A 26 -1.46 -2.23 -0.20
CA ALA A 26 -0.40 -2.22 0.81
C ALA A 26 -0.05 -0.79 1.24
N ALA A 27 0.11 0.14 0.29
CA ALA A 27 0.39 1.55 0.60
C ALA A 27 -0.71 2.19 1.44
N ILE A 28 -1.98 2.01 1.05
CA ILE A 28 -3.14 2.54 1.78
C ILE A 28 -3.23 1.92 3.18
N ALA A 29 -2.90 0.64 3.34
CA ALA A 29 -2.93 -0.04 4.63
C ALA A 29 -1.77 0.37 5.56
N LEU A 30 -0.60 0.71 5.01
CA LEU A 30 0.59 1.09 5.78
C LEU A 30 0.63 2.58 6.14
N ALA A 31 0.13 3.46 5.26
CA ALA A 31 0.18 4.91 5.44
C ALA A 31 -0.32 5.42 6.81
N PRO A 32 -1.41 4.90 7.41
CA PRO A 32 -1.89 5.36 8.70
C PRO A 32 -0.91 5.16 9.87
N PHE A 33 0.08 4.28 9.72
CA PHE A 33 1.03 3.98 10.79
C PHE A 33 2.25 4.90 10.81
N GLU A 34 2.38 5.86 9.88
CA GLU A 34 3.52 6.79 9.82
C GLU A 34 3.79 7.44 11.18
N ASP A 35 2.72 7.83 11.88
CA ASP A 35 2.85 8.53 13.15
C ASP A 35 3.08 7.64 14.37
N ASP A 36 2.79 6.35 14.25
CA ASP A 36 2.80 5.39 15.37
C ASP A 36 4.08 4.54 15.45
N VAL A 37 4.95 4.62 14.44
CA VAL A 37 6.21 3.87 14.38
C VAL A 37 7.41 4.67 14.91
N ALA A 38 8.51 3.95 15.18
CA ALA A 38 9.78 4.58 15.54
C ALA A 38 10.31 5.44 14.37
N PRO A 39 11.11 6.50 14.64
CA PRO A 39 11.61 7.41 13.60
C PRO A 39 12.29 6.70 12.42
N GLU A 40 13.02 5.62 12.67
CA GLU A 40 13.74 4.84 11.67
C GLU A 40 12.78 4.17 10.67
N LEU A 41 11.64 3.71 11.17
CA LEU A 41 10.56 3.11 10.37
C LEU A 41 9.68 4.17 9.72
N ARG A 42 9.52 5.35 10.34
CA ARG A 42 8.74 6.46 9.79
C ARG A 42 9.29 6.89 8.42
N GLU A 43 10.61 6.98 8.29
CA GLU A 43 11.26 7.27 7.00
C GLU A 43 10.93 6.23 5.92
N CYS A 44 10.71 4.97 6.32
CA CYS A 44 10.28 3.92 5.40
C CYS A 44 8.81 4.08 4.99
N ILE A 45 7.95 4.44 5.94
CA ILE A 45 6.50 4.53 5.73
C ILE A 45 6.10 5.80 4.96
N ALA A 46 6.94 6.85 4.96
CA ALA A 46 6.69 8.09 4.22
C ALA A 46 6.36 7.86 2.73
N ASP A 47 7.01 6.88 2.08
CA ASP A 47 6.70 6.50 0.69
C ASP A 47 5.27 5.93 0.55
N MET A 48 4.74 5.28 1.58
CA MET A 48 3.37 4.74 1.56
C MET A 48 2.35 5.89 1.65
N VAL A 49 2.67 6.94 2.41
CA VAL A 49 1.84 8.15 2.51
C VAL A 49 1.80 8.87 1.16
N LEU A 50 2.95 9.01 0.50
CA LEU A 50 3.03 9.57 -0.86
C LEU A 50 2.15 8.78 -1.84
N VAL A 51 2.33 7.45 -1.91
CA VAL A 51 1.55 6.60 -2.81
C VAL A 51 0.06 6.69 -2.50
N SER A 52 -0.33 6.59 -1.22
CA SER A 52 -1.73 6.68 -0.81
C SER A 52 -2.36 8.03 -1.15
N SER A 53 -1.60 9.12 -1.08
CA SER A 53 -2.07 10.47 -1.42
C SER A 53 -2.25 10.66 -2.93
N GLU A 54 -1.27 10.26 -3.73
CA GLU A 54 -1.31 10.41 -5.19
C GLU A 54 -2.33 9.49 -5.86
N THR A 55 -2.78 8.44 -5.16
CA THR A 55 -3.71 7.45 -5.69
C THR A 55 -5.05 7.40 -4.96
N ASP A 56 -5.38 8.42 -4.17
CA ASP A 56 -6.61 8.51 -3.36
C ASP A 56 -7.92 8.33 -4.18
N ALA A 57 -7.89 8.74 -5.44
CA ALA A 57 -8.99 8.63 -6.38
C ALA A 57 -9.08 7.26 -7.09
N ILE A 58 -8.07 6.39 -6.93
CA ILE A 58 -8.01 5.07 -7.56
C ILE A 58 -8.69 4.04 -6.63
N PRO A 59 -9.77 3.38 -7.05
CA PRO A 59 -10.42 2.38 -6.23
C PRO A 59 -9.56 1.12 -6.13
N VAL A 60 -9.40 0.60 -4.91
CA VAL A 60 -8.70 -0.65 -4.62
C VAL A 60 -9.65 -1.73 -4.10
N GLY A 61 -9.23 -2.99 -4.19
CA GLY A 61 -10.01 -4.15 -3.74
C GLY A 61 -11.43 -4.19 -4.32
N SER A 62 -12.40 -4.54 -3.47
CA SER A 62 -13.80 -4.67 -3.86
C SER A 62 -14.49 -3.35 -4.23
N ARG A 63 -13.88 -2.18 -3.93
CA ARG A 63 -14.47 -0.88 -4.30
C ARG A 63 -14.47 -0.69 -5.82
N ARG A 64 -13.49 -1.27 -6.53
CA ARG A 64 -13.45 -1.29 -7.99
C ARG A 64 -14.65 -2.02 -8.58
N ASP A 65 -15.19 -3.02 -7.87
CA ASP A 65 -16.37 -3.77 -8.32
C ASP A 65 -17.66 -2.96 -8.34
N LEU A 66 -17.67 -1.79 -7.68
CA LEU A 66 -18.82 -0.88 -7.65
C LEU A 66 -18.83 0.11 -8.82
N TRP A 67 -17.75 0.19 -9.62
CA TRP A 67 -17.73 1.07 -10.79
C TRP A 67 -18.57 0.53 -11.93
N HIS A 68 -19.29 1.44 -12.61
CA HIS A 68 -20.02 1.14 -13.85
C HIS A 68 -19.07 0.49 -14.88
N PRO A 69 -19.49 -0.55 -15.61
CA PRO A 69 -18.61 -1.28 -16.53
C PRO A 69 -17.87 -0.39 -17.52
N ASP A 70 -18.56 0.58 -18.13
CA ASP A 70 -17.95 1.50 -19.10
C ASP A 70 -16.92 2.45 -18.48
N VAL A 71 -17.12 2.86 -17.22
CA VAL A 71 -16.15 3.68 -16.48
C VAL A 71 -14.95 2.83 -16.11
N ARG A 72 -15.18 1.60 -15.63
CA ARG A 72 -14.13 0.65 -15.28
C ARG A 72 -13.20 0.40 -16.46
N ALA A 73 -13.75 0.05 -17.63
CA ALA A 73 -12.95 -0.23 -18.82
C ALA A 73 -12.08 0.98 -19.24
N ARG A 74 -12.58 2.21 -19.08
CA ARG A 74 -11.82 3.43 -19.42
C ARG A 74 -10.73 3.75 -18.40
N GLU A 75 -10.98 3.46 -17.13
CA GLU A 75 -10.09 3.81 -16.03
C GLU A 75 -9.12 2.67 -15.66
N ASP A 76 -9.26 1.49 -16.27
CA ASP A 76 -8.36 0.35 -16.05
C ASP A 76 -6.91 0.66 -16.40
N GLU A 77 -6.66 1.40 -17.49
CA GLU A 77 -5.30 1.83 -17.85
C GLU A 77 -4.69 2.72 -16.75
N LYS A 78 -5.50 3.62 -16.17
CA LYS A 78 -5.07 4.50 -15.09
C LYS A 78 -4.80 3.70 -13.81
N HIS A 79 -5.67 2.74 -13.50
CA HIS A 79 -5.50 1.84 -12.37
C HIS A 79 -4.20 1.03 -12.50
N ASP A 80 -3.99 0.38 -13.64
CA ASP A 80 -2.80 -0.44 -13.90
C ASP A 80 -1.52 0.40 -13.90
N SER A 81 -1.57 1.61 -14.45
CA SER A 81 -0.46 2.56 -14.43
C SER A 81 -0.11 2.99 -13.00
N ALA A 82 -1.11 3.24 -12.15
CA ALA A 82 -0.89 3.61 -10.75
C ALA A 82 -0.28 2.44 -9.95
N GLN A 83 -0.75 1.21 -10.17
CA GLN A 83 -0.18 0.00 -9.56
C GLN A 83 1.29 -0.17 -9.98
N ALA A 84 1.59 -0.06 -11.28
CA ALA A 84 2.95 -0.21 -11.81
C ALA A 84 3.91 0.89 -11.31
N TRP A 85 3.41 2.13 -11.18
CA TRP A 85 4.18 3.25 -10.63
C TRP A 85 4.51 3.05 -9.14
N ALA A 86 3.55 2.57 -8.35
CA ALA A 86 3.71 2.37 -6.90
C ALA A 86 4.60 1.18 -6.55
N GLU A 87 4.53 0.10 -7.35
CA GLU A 87 5.18 -1.19 -7.11
C GLU A 87 6.64 -1.13 -6.61
N PRO A 88 7.58 -0.41 -7.26
CA PRO A 88 8.96 -0.38 -6.81
C PRO A 88 9.13 0.25 -5.41
N MET A 89 8.36 1.31 -5.09
CA MET A 89 8.42 1.99 -3.79
C MET A 89 7.81 1.13 -2.68
N VAL A 90 6.63 0.56 -2.96
CA VAL A 90 5.93 -0.35 -2.03
C VAL A 90 6.76 -1.60 -1.75
N ARG A 91 7.39 -2.17 -2.78
CA ARG A 91 8.25 -3.35 -2.63
C ARG A 91 9.51 -3.07 -1.83
N ALA A 92 10.21 -1.97 -2.11
CA ALA A 92 11.39 -1.59 -1.33
C ALA A 92 11.04 -1.36 0.15
N THR A 93 9.93 -0.68 0.41
CA THR A 93 9.44 -0.42 1.78
C THR A 93 9.09 -1.71 2.50
N CYS A 94 8.29 -2.59 1.89
CA CYS A 94 7.88 -3.86 2.48
C CYS A 94 9.09 -4.78 2.74
N GLN A 95 10.07 -4.83 1.84
CA GLN A 95 11.30 -5.59 2.06
C GLN A 95 12.11 -5.06 3.25
N ARG A 96 12.18 -3.74 3.41
CA ARG A 96 12.86 -3.11 4.56
C ARG A 96 12.11 -3.38 5.86
N LEU A 97 10.79 -3.21 5.89
CA LEU A 97 9.96 -3.54 7.05
C LEU A 97 10.12 -5.01 7.45
N ALA A 98 10.12 -5.94 6.49
CA ALA A 98 10.33 -7.37 6.78
C ALA A 98 11.71 -7.69 7.39
N ALA A 99 12.72 -6.87 7.12
CA ALA A 99 14.07 -7.03 7.69
C ALA A 99 14.20 -6.42 9.10
N GLU A 100 13.40 -5.39 9.41
CA GLU A 100 13.49 -4.61 10.65
C GLU A 100 12.47 -5.02 11.73
N LEU A 101 11.34 -5.64 11.34
CA LEU A 101 10.23 -5.99 12.24
C LEU A 101 10.46 -7.29 13.01
#